data_AF-A0A1I5J469-F1
#
_entry.id   AF-A0A1I5J469-F1
#
_cell.length_a   1.000
_cell.length_b   1.000
_cell.length_c   1.000
_cell.angle_alpha   90.00
_cell.angle_beta   90.00
_cell.angle_gamma   90.00
#
_symmetry.space_group_name_H-M   'P 1'
#
loop_
_entity.id
_entity.type
_entity.pdbx_description
1 polymer ?
#
loop_
_entity_poly.entity_id
_entity_poly.type
_entity_poly.pdbx_seq_one_letter_code
_entity_poly.pdbx_strand_id
1 'polypeptide(L)'
;MKRLFKFQRTFFLVLCIASIMSYTTIVCAQPYQVKTDTCPRCGHSNQSYGYDPEFSSHAESYKAGQRCRGCGQIVKEKEIHLCEYYNDKYYFMCNSNNCRRFNVPDRIYTREYSNPIKYHYVSTIYN
;
A
#
# COMPACT_ATOMS: atom_id res chain seq x y z
N MET A 1 50.12 -18.90 1.61
CA MET A 1 49.44 -17.68 1.09
C MET A 1 48.26 -17.97 0.15
N LYS A 2 48.36 -18.83 -0.89
CA LYS A 2 47.25 -19.07 -1.85
C LYS A 2 45.93 -19.61 -1.25
N ARG A 3 45.98 -20.37 -0.14
CA ARG A 3 44.78 -20.90 0.55
C ARG A 3 44.01 -19.84 1.36
N LEU A 4 44.69 -18.86 1.97
CA LEU A 4 44.06 -17.75 2.70
C LEU A 4 43.28 -16.82 1.76
N PHE A 5 43.86 -16.50 0.59
CA PHE A 5 43.21 -15.67 -0.43
C PHE A 5 41.94 -16.32 -1.02
N LYS A 6 41.93 -17.65 -1.19
CA LYS A 6 40.72 -18.38 -1.59
C LYS A 6 39.65 -18.33 -0.51
N PHE A 7 40.02 -18.54 0.74
CA PHE A 7 39.07 -18.51 1.87
C PHE A 7 38.43 -17.13 2.04
N GLN A 8 39.21 -16.05 1.93
CA GLN A 8 38.67 -14.68 1.93
C GLN A 8 37.73 -14.43 0.75
N ARG A 9 38.09 -14.81 -0.49
CA ARG A 9 37.20 -14.63 -1.66
C ARG A 9 35.88 -15.37 -1.50
N THR A 10 35.90 -16.60 -1.00
CA THR A 10 34.67 -17.37 -0.80
C THR A 10 33.80 -16.76 0.31
N PHE A 11 34.42 -16.27 1.39
CA PHE A 11 33.71 -15.60 2.49
C PHE A 11 33.02 -14.30 2.04
N PHE A 12 33.72 -13.46 1.26
CA PHE A 12 33.12 -12.25 0.69
C PHE A 12 32.00 -12.56 -0.31
N LEU A 13 32.14 -13.60 -1.13
CA LEU A 13 31.07 -14.03 -2.05
C LEU A 13 29.83 -14.52 -1.31
N VAL A 14 29.99 -15.29 -0.24
CA VAL A 14 28.86 -15.76 0.59
C VAL A 14 28.16 -14.59 1.29
N LEU A 15 28.93 -13.63 1.81
CA LEU A 15 28.37 -12.41 2.39
C LEU A 15 27.63 -11.54 1.37
N CYS A 16 28.13 -11.43 0.13
CA CYS A 16 27.45 -10.70 -0.94
C CYS A 16 26.16 -11.39 -1.38
N ILE A 17 26.16 -12.72 -1.54
CA ILE A 17 24.95 -13.46 -1.91
C ILE A 17 23.91 -13.40 -0.78
N ALA A 18 24.34 -13.54 0.48
CA ALA A 18 23.46 -13.41 1.64
C ALA A 18 22.85 -12.01 1.76
N SER A 19 23.63 -10.96 1.52
CA SER A 19 23.12 -9.59 1.53
C SER A 19 22.19 -9.32 0.35
N ILE A 20 22.50 -9.75 -0.87
CA ILE A 20 21.59 -9.64 -2.04
C ILE A 20 20.26 -10.37 -1.76
N MET A 21 20.30 -11.59 -1.22
CA MET A 21 19.11 -12.37 -0.84
C MET A 21 18.29 -11.70 0.27
N SER A 22 18.93 -10.92 1.14
CA SER A 22 18.25 -10.16 2.20
C SER A 22 17.56 -8.90 1.67
N TYR A 23 18.09 -8.30 0.60
CA TYR A 23 17.49 -7.12 -0.04
C TYR A 23 16.35 -7.47 -1.01
N THR A 24 16.35 -8.66 -1.62
CA THR A 24 15.32 -9.04 -2.60
C THR A 24 13.95 -9.33 -1.99
N THR A 25 13.83 -9.54 -0.68
CA THR A 25 12.53 -9.75 0.00
C THR A 25 11.79 -8.44 0.34
N ILE A 26 12.40 -7.28 0.11
CA ILE A 26 11.85 -5.97 0.51
C ILE A 26 11.05 -5.31 -0.64
N VAL A 27 11.02 -5.91 -1.83
CA VAL A 27 10.50 -5.26 -3.04
C VAL A 27 9.22 -5.97 -3.51
N CYS A 28 8.11 -5.20 -3.48
CA CYS A 28 6.82 -5.42 -4.16
C CYS A 28 5.71 -6.22 -3.45
N ALA A 29 5.16 -5.66 -2.37
CA ALA A 29 3.73 -5.52 -2.03
C ALA A 29 3.67 -5.02 -0.57
N GLN A 30 2.85 -4.03 -0.24
CA GLN A 30 2.61 -3.71 1.18
C GLN A 30 2.10 -4.99 1.85
N PRO A 31 2.78 -5.52 2.89
CA PRO A 31 2.38 -6.78 3.49
C PRO A 31 0.98 -6.62 4.10
N TYR A 32 0.16 -7.66 4.01
CA TYR A 32 -1.17 -7.67 4.61
C TYR A 32 -1.11 -7.24 6.09
N GLN A 33 -1.83 -6.19 6.43
CA GLN A 33 -1.99 -5.74 7.82
C GLN A 33 -3.43 -5.96 8.25
N VAL A 34 -3.64 -6.73 9.32
CA VAL A 34 -4.98 -6.95 9.88
C VAL A 34 -5.60 -5.58 10.24
N LYS A 35 -6.76 -5.28 9.64
CA LYS A 35 -7.58 -4.12 9.98
C LYS A 35 -8.72 -4.55 10.89
N THR A 36 -9.20 -3.62 11.70
CA THR A 36 -10.39 -3.79 12.53
C THR A 36 -11.46 -2.85 12.00
N ASP A 37 -12.66 -3.37 11.74
CA ASP A 37 -13.80 -2.57 11.29
C ASP A 37 -15.11 -3.05 11.91
N THR A 38 -16.05 -2.13 12.03
CA THR A 38 -17.34 -2.37 12.68
C THR A 38 -18.33 -2.96 11.69
N CYS A 39 -18.98 -4.07 12.05
CA CYS A 39 -20.02 -4.65 11.21
C CYS A 39 -21.15 -3.63 10.98
N PRO A 40 -21.48 -3.30 9.73
CA PRO A 40 -22.47 -2.25 9.42
C PRO A 40 -23.89 -2.61 9.86
N ARG A 41 -24.15 -3.87 10.20
CA ARG A 41 -25.48 -4.37 10.58
C ARG A 41 -25.69 -4.46 12.09
N CYS A 42 -24.67 -4.89 12.83
CA CYS A 42 -24.82 -5.18 14.25
C CYS A 42 -23.84 -4.43 15.16
N GLY A 43 -22.94 -3.61 14.62
CA GLY A 43 -22.00 -2.84 15.42
C GLY A 43 -20.85 -3.66 16.04
N HIS A 44 -20.77 -4.97 15.78
CA HIS A 44 -19.69 -5.79 16.32
C HIS A 44 -18.38 -5.53 15.58
N SER A 45 -17.30 -5.31 16.32
CA SER A 45 -15.95 -5.14 15.79
C SER A 45 -15.41 -6.47 15.27
N ASN A 46 -14.97 -6.51 14.00
CA ASN A 46 -14.35 -7.69 13.40
C ASN A 46 -12.97 -7.34 12.85
N GLN A 47 -12.10 -8.35 12.83
CA GLN A 47 -10.82 -8.28 12.14
C GLN A 47 -10.99 -8.70 10.68
N SER A 48 -10.22 -8.09 9.79
CA SER A 48 -10.15 -8.52 8.40
C SER A 48 -9.53 -9.91 8.30
N TYR A 49 -9.95 -10.68 7.30
CA TYR A 49 -9.37 -12.01 7.00
C TYR A 49 -8.59 -12.03 5.68
N GLY A 50 -8.71 -10.98 4.88
CA GLY A 50 -8.01 -10.85 3.60
C GLY A 50 -8.12 -9.43 3.09
N TYR A 51 -7.39 -9.16 2.01
CA TYR A 51 -7.38 -7.87 1.33
C TYR A 51 -7.02 -8.04 -0.15
N ASP A 52 -7.41 -7.05 -0.94
CA ASP A 52 -7.04 -6.87 -2.34
C ASP A 52 -6.25 -5.56 -2.45
N PRO A 53 -4.92 -5.63 -2.64
CA PRO A 53 -4.07 -4.45 -2.72
C PRO A 53 -4.36 -3.68 -4.02
N GLU A 54 -4.34 -2.34 -3.95
CA GLU A 54 -4.55 -1.48 -5.13
C GLU A 54 -5.87 -1.76 -5.87
N PHE A 55 -6.91 -2.20 -5.14
CA PHE A 55 -8.24 -2.52 -5.67
C PHE A 55 -8.83 -1.40 -6.55
N SER A 56 -8.63 -0.14 -6.17
CA SER A 56 -9.06 1.01 -6.97
C SER A 56 -8.00 2.11 -6.98
N SER A 57 -8.04 2.94 -8.03
CA SER A 57 -7.19 4.13 -8.14
C SER A 57 -7.99 5.34 -8.61
N HIS A 58 -7.51 6.52 -8.25
CA HIS A 58 -7.99 7.79 -8.79
C HIS A 58 -6.86 8.81 -8.84
N ALA A 59 -7.00 9.81 -9.71
CA ALA A 59 -6.03 10.88 -9.86
C ALA A 59 -6.66 12.24 -9.55
N GLU A 60 -5.92 13.08 -8.84
CA GLU A 60 -6.28 14.48 -8.61
C GLU A 60 -5.25 15.39 -9.30
N SER A 61 -5.75 16.37 -10.05
CA SER A 61 -4.90 17.41 -10.66
C SER A 61 -4.98 18.70 -9.87
N TYR A 62 -3.82 19.33 -9.67
CA TYR A 62 -3.65 20.59 -8.96
C TYR A 62 -3.02 21.61 -9.91
N LYS A 63 -3.70 22.74 -10.09
CA LYS A 63 -3.29 23.86 -10.94
C LYS A 63 -2.63 24.96 -10.11
N ALA A 64 -2.01 25.91 -10.82
CA ALA A 64 -1.41 27.11 -10.23
C ALA A 64 -2.29 27.74 -9.14
N GLY A 65 -1.69 28.05 -8.00
CA GLY A 65 -2.36 28.63 -6.82
C GLY A 65 -3.04 27.60 -5.90
N GLN A 66 -3.21 26.34 -6.31
CA GLN A 66 -3.73 25.29 -5.43
C GLN A 66 -2.60 24.66 -4.60
N ARG A 67 -2.93 24.20 -3.38
CA ARG A 67 -2.01 23.41 -2.56
C ARG A 67 -2.06 21.94 -2.99
N CYS A 68 -0.97 21.44 -3.52
CA CYS A 68 -0.83 20.02 -3.89
C CYS A 68 -0.75 19.16 -2.63
N ARG A 69 -1.61 18.14 -2.49
CA ARG A 69 -1.56 17.20 -1.35
C ARG A 69 -0.35 16.26 -1.39
N GLY A 70 0.22 16.02 -2.58
CA GLY A 70 1.43 15.21 -2.78
C GLY A 70 2.68 15.78 -2.13
N CYS A 71 3.05 17.01 -2.50
CA CYS A 71 4.24 17.67 -1.99
C CYS A 71 3.96 18.71 -0.89
N GLY A 72 2.70 19.04 -0.62
CA GLY A 72 2.29 20.06 0.34
C GLY A 72 2.54 21.51 -0.10
N GLN A 73 3.12 21.72 -1.29
CA GLN A 73 3.49 23.03 -1.83
C GLN A 73 2.32 23.67 -2.60
N ILE A 74 2.36 25.00 -2.72
CA ILE A 74 1.51 25.73 -3.66
C ILE A 74 2.07 25.54 -5.07
N VAL A 75 1.22 25.09 -6.00
CA VAL A 75 1.60 24.87 -7.40
C VAL A 75 1.92 26.22 -8.05
N LYS A 76 3.07 26.32 -8.73
CA LYS A 76 3.49 27.57 -9.36
C LYS A 76 2.76 27.82 -10.68
N GLU A 77 2.85 29.06 -11.16
CA GLU A 77 2.39 29.39 -12.51
C GLU A 77 3.09 28.50 -13.55
N LYS A 78 2.34 28.08 -14.57
CA LYS A 78 2.77 27.13 -15.62
C LYS A 78 3.13 25.73 -15.11
N GLU A 79 2.83 25.37 -13.87
CA GLU A 79 2.94 23.99 -13.38
C GLU A 79 1.55 23.35 -13.23
N ILE A 80 1.48 22.04 -13.46
CA ILE A 80 0.38 21.16 -13.06
C ILE A 80 0.97 20.02 -12.25
N HIS A 81 0.41 19.76 -11.08
CA HIS A 81 0.74 18.58 -10.31
C HIS A 81 -0.37 17.54 -10.47
N LEU A 82 -0.01 16.29 -10.72
CA LEU A 82 -0.92 15.15 -10.75
C LEU A 82 -0.55 14.19 -9.62
N CYS A 83 -1.51 13.88 -8.75
CA CYS A 83 -1.33 12.91 -7.67
C CYS A 83 -2.21 11.69 -7.94
N GLU A 84 -1.60 10.51 -7.95
CA GLU A 84 -2.32 9.23 -8.04
C GLU A 84 -2.45 8.59 -6.67
N TYR A 85 -3.68 8.23 -6.35
CA TYR A 85 -4.07 7.58 -5.12
C TYR A 85 -4.59 6.19 -5.42
N TYR A 86 -4.33 5.28 -4.50
CA TYR A 86 -4.81 3.90 -4.56
C TYR A 86 -5.55 3.59 -3.27
N ASN A 87 -6.56 2.73 -3.37
CA ASN A 87 -7.25 2.18 -2.22
C ASN A 87 -7.08 0.67 -2.19
N ASP A 88 -6.82 0.14 -1.00
CA ASP A 88 -6.90 -1.30 -0.75
C ASP A 88 -8.33 -1.66 -0.34
N LYS A 89 -8.78 -2.85 -0.71
CA LYS A 89 -10.07 -3.39 -0.24
C LYS A 89 -9.82 -4.49 0.77
N TYR A 90 -10.36 -4.34 1.97
CA TYR A 90 -10.28 -5.34 3.03
C TYR A 90 -11.61 -6.11 3.14
N TYR A 91 -11.50 -7.40 3.44
CA TYR A 91 -12.63 -8.32 3.59
C TYR A 91 -12.81 -8.70 5.06
N PHE A 92 -14.06 -8.64 5.52
CA PHE A 92 -14.46 -8.90 6.91
C PHE A 92 -15.62 -9.90 6.92
N MET A 93 -15.70 -10.70 7.98
CA MET A 93 -16.83 -11.58 8.24
C MET A 93 -17.34 -11.32 9.65
N CYS A 94 -18.64 -11.03 9.77
CA CYS A 94 -19.23 -10.79 11.08
C CYS A 94 -19.46 -12.11 11.83
N ASN A 95 -18.79 -12.26 12.98
CA ASN A 95 -18.91 -13.42 13.85
C ASN A 95 -19.85 -13.23 15.06
N SER A 96 -20.53 -12.08 15.14
CA SER A 96 -21.48 -11.77 16.20
C SER A 96 -22.70 -12.68 16.20
N ASN A 97 -23.21 -13.01 17.39
CA ASN A 97 -24.48 -13.72 17.56
C ASN A 97 -25.66 -13.00 16.87
N ASN A 98 -25.64 -11.66 16.82
CA ASN A 98 -26.67 -10.86 16.15
C ASN A 98 -26.72 -11.08 14.62
N CYS A 99 -25.60 -11.53 14.04
CA CYS A 99 -25.49 -11.82 12.62
C CYS A 99 -25.49 -13.32 12.30
N ARG A 100 -25.41 -14.22 13.29
CA ARG A 100 -25.38 -15.68 13.08
C ARG A 100 -26.61 -16.24 12.34
N ARG A 101 -27.75 -15.54 12.43
CA ARG A 101 -28.98 -15.90 11.70
C ARG A 101 -28.88 -15.77 10.18
N PHE A 102 -27.89 -15.03 9.68
CA PHE A 102 -27.68 -14.83 8.25
C PHE A 102 -26.72 -15.89 7.70
N ASN A 103 -26.87 -16.22 6.42
CA ASN A 103 -25.95 -17.15 5.75
C ASN A 103 -24.52 -16.58 5.72
N VAL A 104 -23.52 -17.45 5.53
CA VAL A 104 -22.11 -17.01 5.45
C VAL A 104 -21.90 -15.85 4.45
N PRO A 105 -22.43 -15.89 3.20
CA PRO A 105 -22.23 -14.80 2.24
C PRO A 105 -22.80 -13.47 2.74
N ASP A 106 -23.94 -13.53 3.43
CA ASP A 106 -24.57 -12.34 3.99
C ASP A 106 -23.77 -11.76 5.16
N ARG A 107 -22.92 -12.53 5.84
CA ARG A 107 -22.11 -12.02 6.96
C ARG A 107 -20.82 -11.34 6.50
N ILE A 108 -20.48 -11.45 5.22
CA ILE A 108 -19.30 -10.85 4.63
C ILE A 108 -19.57 -9.39 4.27
N TYR A 109 -18.60 -8.52 4.55
CA TYR A 109 -18.61 -7.13 4.13
C TYR A 109 -17.19 -6.66 3.83
N THR A 110 -17.09 -5.56 3.08
CA THR A 110 -15.81 -5.00 2.66
C THR A 110 -15.67 -3.56 3.09
N ARG A 111 -14.41 -3.11 3.22
CA ARG A 111 -14.07 -1.72 3.50
C ARG A 111 -12.88 -1.31 2.65
N GLU A 112 -12.99 -0.15 2.01
CA GLU A 112 -11.87 0.46 1.29
C GLU A 112 -11.05 1.33 2.24
N TYR A 113 -9.73 1.25 2.11
CA TYR A 113 -8.76 2.04 2.86
C TYR A 113 -7.86 2.78 1.88
N SER A 114 -7.87 4.11 1.95
CA SER A 114 -7.01 4.94 1.12
C SER A 114 -5.56 4.83 1.54
N ASN A 115 -4.70 4.51 0.58
CA ASN A 115 -3.26 4.50 0.76
C ASN A 115 -2.70 5.91 0.60
N PRO A 116 -1.47 6.14 1.12
CA PRO A 116 -0.70 7.32 0.76
C PRO A 116 -0.53 7.46 -0.76
N ILE A 117 -0.24 8.68 -1.21
CA ILE A 117 0.00 8.99 -2.62
C ILE A 117 1.14 8.11 -3.13
N LYS A 118 0.86 7.34 -4.18
CA LYS A 118 1.83 6.40 -4.77
C LYS A 118 2.70 7.11 -5.81
N TYR A 119 2.07 7.95 -6.63
CA TYR A 119 2.77 8.71 -7.66
C TYR A 119 2.39 10.19 -7.60
N HIS A 120 3.42 11.03 -7.73
CA HIS A 120 3.29 12.48 -7.84
C HIS A 120 4.09 12.94 -9.05
N TYR A 121 3.37 13.47 -10.04
CA TYR A 121 3.95 14.01 -11.26
C TYR A 121 3.84 15.52 -11.26
N VAL A 122 4.91 16.18 -11.71
CA VAL A 122 4.94 17.63 -11.94
C VAL A 122 5.22 17.83 -13.42
N SER A 123 4.33 18.57 -14.10
CA SER A 123 4.48 18.92 -15.50
C SER A 123 4.46 20.43 -15.67
N THR A 124 5.27 20.92 -16.60
CA THR A 124 5.28 22.32 -17.01
C THR A 124 4.43 22.49 -18.26
N ILE A 125 3.47 23.43 -18.22
CA ILE A 125 2.67 23.82 -19.38
C ILE A 125 3.51 24.75 -20.25
N TYR A 126 3.92 24.26 -21.42
CA TYR A 126 4.48 25.10 -22.48
C TYR A 126 3.34 25.53 -23.39
N ASN A 127 3.08 26.84 -23.44
CA ASN A 127 2.21 27.46 -24.44
C ASN A 127 3.00 27.73 -25.72
#